data_AF-A0A2Y9R3U5-F1
#
_entry.id   AF-A0A2Y9R3U5-F1
#
_cell.length_a   1.000
_cell.length_b   1.000
_cell.length_c   1.000
_cell.angle_alpha   90.00
_cell.angle_beta   90.00
_cell.angle_gamma   90.00
#
_symmetry.space_group_name_H-M   'P 1'
#
loop_
_entity.id
_entity.type
_entity.pdbx_description
1 polymer ?
#
loop_
_entity_poly.entity_id
_entity_poly.type
_entity_poly.pdbx_seq_one_letter_code
_entity_poly.pdbx_strand_id
1 'polypeptide(L)'
;MCNLPIKVVCRSNAEYMSPSGKVPFIHVGNQVVSELGPIVQFVKAKGHSLSDGLDEVQKAEMKAYMELVNNMLLTAELYLQWCDEATVGEITYARYGSPYPWPLNHILAYQKQWKVKRKMKAIGWGNKTLDQVLEDVDQCCQALSQRLGTQPYFFNKQPTELDALVFGHLYTILTTQLTNDELSEKVKNYSNLLAFCRRIEHHYFEDHGSSSVRLS
;
A
#
# COMPACT_ATOMS: atom_id res chain seq x y z
N MET A 1 7.64 12.96 -0.70
CA MET A 1 6.75 14.12 -0.93
C MET A 1 7.13 15.34 -0.08
N CYS A 2 7.35 15.24 1.24
CA CYS A 2 7.81 16.39 2.06
C CYS A 2 9.26 16.85 1.81
N ASN A 3 9.97 16.29 0.82
CA ASN A 3 11.38 16.52 0.54
C ASN A 3 12.32 16.42 1.77
N LEU A 4 12.03 15.49 2.67
CA LEU A 4 12.86 15.25 3.85
C LEU A 4 14.09 14.41 3.46
N PRO A 5 15.26 14.67 4.06
CA PRO A 5 16.43 13.82 3.87
C PRO A 5 16.16 12.46 4.52
N ILE A 6 16.01 11.43 3.70
CA ILE A 6 15.76 10.06 4.16
C ILE A 6 16.83 9.09 3.63
N LYS A 7 17.09 8.05 4.42
CA LYS A 7 17.88 6.89 3.99
C LYS A 7 16.99 5.66 4.05
N VAL A 8 16.70 5.06 2.90
CA VAL A 8 15.92 3.82 2.82
C VAL A 8 16.86 2.64 3.04
N VAL A 9 16.49 1.73 3.94
CA VAL A 9 17.25 0.51 4.24
C VAL A 9 16.30 -0.67 4.25
N CYS A 10 16.44 -1.55 3.26
CA CYS A 10 15.69 -2.80 3.21
C CYS A 10 16.33 -3.85 4.13
N ARG A 11 15.53 -4.48 4.99
CA ARG A 11 15.96 -5.55 5.89
C ARG A 11 14.98 -6.72 5.80
N SER A 12 15.49 -7.94 5.69
CA SER A 12 14.66 -9.14 5.64
C SER A 12 13.81 -9.33 6.90
N ASN A 13 14.35 -8.97 8.06
CA ASN A 13 13.68 -9.04 9.36
C ASN A 13 12.96 -7.74 9.76
N ALA A 14 12.66 -6.84 8.82
CA ALA A 14 12.05 -5.53 9.12
C ALA A 14 10.73 -5.63 9.90
N GLU A 15 9.90 -6.65 9.63
CA GLU A 15 8.67 -6.88 10.40
C GLU A 15 8.95 -7.06 11.91
N TYR A 16 10.04 -7.74 12.28
CA TYR A 16 10.42 -7.97 13.68
C TYR A 16 11.11 -6.77 14.34
N MET A 17 11.65 -5.86 13.53
CA MET A 17 12.23 -4.60 14.01
C MET A 17 11.14 -3.55 14.30
N SER A 18 9.97 -3.69 13.68
CA SER A 18 8.86 -2.76 13.83
C SER A 18 8.15 -2.94 15.18
N PRO A 19 7.91 -1.87 15.96
CA PRO A 19 7.14 -1.95 17.21
C PRO A 19 5.74 -2.54 17.05
N SER A 20 5.10 -2.32 15.89
CA SER A 20 3.77 -2.86 15.59
C SER A 20 3.80 -4.20 14.84
N GLY A 21 4.98 -4.70 14.47
CA GLY A 21 5.11 -5.85 13.57
C GLY A 21 4.75 -5.55 12.10
N LYS A 22 4.50 -4.27 11.75
CA LYS A 22 4.13 -3.84 10.39
C LYS A 22 5.18 -2.91 9.80
N VAL A 23 5.39 -3.05 8.50
CA VAL A 23 6.23 -2.14 7.70
C VAL A 23 5.35 -1.21 6.86
N PRO A 24 5.83 0.00 6.49
CA PRO A 24 7.13 0.60 6.85
C PRO A 24 7.15 1.15 8.29
N PHE A 25 8.36 1.36 8.81
CA PHE A 25 8.63 2.11 10.03
C PHE A 25 9.83 3.04 9.80
N ILE A 26 9.91 4.11 10.58
CA ILE A 26 11.03 5.06 10.56
C ILE A 26 11.81 5.00 11.87
N HIS A 27 13.09 5.34 11.79
CA HIS A 27 13.98 5.49 12.93
C HIS A 27 14.58 6.90 12.91
N VAL A 28 14.25 7.71 13.91
CA VAL A 28 14.69 9.11 14.02
C VAL A 28 15.28 9.34 15.41
N GLY A 29 16.59 9.52 15.49
CA GLY A 29 17.29 9.59 16.79
C GLY A 29 17.08 8.29 17.57
N ASN A 30 16.48 8.37 18.76
CA ASN A 30 16.19 7.20 19.60
C ASN A 30 14.72 6.73 19.47
N GLN A 31 13.98 7.23 18.49
CA GLN A 31 12.55 6.96 18.33
C GLN A 31 12.30 6.08 17.12
N VAL A 32 11.49 5.03 17.31
CA VAL A 32 11.02 4.14 16.25
C VAL A 32 9.51 4.29 16.13
N VAL A 33 9.04 4.67 14.94
CA VAL A 33 7.62 4.94 14.68
C VAL A 33 7.17 4.13 13.48
N SER A 34 6.14 3.31 13.65
CA SER A 34 5.60 2.41 12.63
C SER A 34 4.19 2.82 12.22
N GLU A 35 3.79 2.39 11.02
CA GLU A 35 2.47 2.67 10.41
C GLU A 35 2.31 4.13 9.94
N LEU A 36 1.54 4.31 8.86
CA LEU A 36 1.45 5.61 8.19
C LEU A 36 0.90 6.70 9.10
N GLY A 37 -0.19 6.45 9.84
CA GLY A 37 -0.81 7.43 10.73
C GLY A 37 0.17 7.99 11.79
N PRO A 38 0.78 7.13 12.61
CA PRO A 38 1.81 7.56 13.57
C PRO A 38 3.01 8.24 12.92
N ILE A 39 3.48 7.76 11.76
CA ILE A 39 4.58 8.40 11.01
C ILE A 39 4.20 9.83 10.60
N VAL A 40 3.00 10.03 10.04
CA VAL A 40 2.50 11.35 9.65
C VAL A 40 2.39 12.27 10.86
N GLN A 41 1.83 11.79 11.98
CA GLN A 41 1.73 12.58 13.21
C GLN A 41 3.10 12.97 13.77
N PHE A 42 4.06 12.04 13.72
CA PHE A 42 5.43 12.28 14.14
C PHE A 42 6.10 13.37 13.30
N VAL A 43 6.00 13.27 11.97
CA VAL A 43 6.57 14.24 11.03
C VAL A 43 5.89 15.61 11.18
N LYS A 44 4.57 15.63 11.41
CA LYS A 44 3.82 16.85 11.72
C LYS A 44 4.28 17.52 13.02
N ALA A 45 4.54 16.76 14.07
CA ALA A 45 5.09 17.30 15.32
C ALA A 45 6.51 17.90 15.14
N LYS A 46 7.20 17.56 14.05
CA LYS A 46 8.49 18.16 13.65
C LYS A 46 8.35 19.33 12.68
N GLY A 47 7.12 19.79 12.40
CA GLY A 47 6.86 20.97 11.57
C GLY A 47 6.69 20.68 10.07
N HIS A 48 6.47 19.43 9.68
CA HIS A 48 6.28 19.05 8.28
C HIS A 48 4.95 18.31 8.10
N SER A 49 4.11 18.76 7.17
CA SER A 49 2.80 18.16 6.91
C SER A 49 2.38 18.46 5.47
N LEU A 50 1.80 17.47 4.80
CA LEU A 50 1.32 17.65 3.42
C LEU A 50 -0.10 18.21 3.37
N SER A 51 -0.83 18.11 4.48
CA SER A 51 -2.25 18.50 4.60
C SER A 51 -2.47 19.77 5.43
N ASP A 52 -1.44 20.59 5.66
CA ASP A 52 -1.59 21.86 6.39
C ASP A 52 -2.48 22.87 5.65
N GLY A 53 -2.52 22.81 4.32
CA GLY A 53 -3.36 23.67 3.49
C GLY A 53 -4.83 23.25 3.42
N LEU A 54 -5.22 22.14 4.05
CA LEU A 54 -6.60 21.65 4.05
C LEU A 54 -7.39 22.24 5.22
N ASP A 55 -8.67 22.51 4.98
CA ASP A 55 -9.62 22.80 6.06
C ASP A 55 -10.00 21.53 6.85
N GLU A 56 -10.74 21.70 7.96
CA GLU A 56 -11.08 20.56 8.83
C GLU A 56 -12.04 19.57 8.18
N VAL A 57 -12.91 20.01 7.26
CA VAL A 57 -13.81 19.13 6.51
C VAL A 57 -13.00 18.29 5.54
N GLN A 58 -12.10 18.92 4.78
CA GLN A 58 -11.18 18.25 3.86
C GLN A 58 -10.25 17.26 4.57
N LYS A 59 -9.76 17.59 5.77
CA LYS A 59 -8.98 16.64 6.60
C LYS A 59 -9.81 15.44 7.03
N ALA A 60 -11.08 15.63 7.39
CA ALA A 60 -11.98 14.53 7.72
C ALA A 60 -12.26 13.65 6.50
N GLU A 61 -12.54 14.24 5.34
CA GLU A 61 -12.70 13.54 4.07
C GLU A 61 -11.44 12.74 3.70
N MET A 62 -10.26 13.37 3.81
CA MET A 62 -8.97 12.72 3.53
C MET A 62 -8.81 11.45 4.37
N LYS A 63 -9.10 11.52 5.68
CA LYS A 63 -9.07 10.35 6.57
C LYS A 63 -10.06 9.27 6.14
N ALA A 64 -11.28 9.64 5.75
CA ALA A 64 -12.28 8.68 5.27
C ALA A 64 -11.79 7.93 4.02
N TYR A 65 -11.18 8.63 3.05
CA TYR A 65 -10.57 8.00 1.88
C TYR A 65 -9.35 7.15 2.22
N MET A 66 -8.51 7.57 3.17
CA MET A 66 -7.38 6.74 3.61
C MET A 66 -7.86 5.42 4.22
N GLU A 67 -8.94 5.46 5.02
CA GLU A 67 -9.55 4.24 5.57
C GLU A 67 -10.22 3.39 4.48
N LEU A 68 -10.84 3.99 3.46
CA LEU A 68 -11.36 3.25 2.31
C LEU A 68 -10.23 2.46 1.62
N VAL A 69 -9.10 3.10 1.35
CA VAL A 69 -7.93 2.47 0.71
C VAL A 69 -7.38 1.33 1.56
N ASN A 70 -7.21 1.54 2.88
CA ASN A 70 -6.71 0.50 3.78
C ASN A 70 -7.67 -0.68 3.92
N ASN A 71 -8.99 -0.44 3.90
CA ASN A 71 -9.98 -1.49 4.06
C ASN A 71 -10.22 -2.26 2.77
N MET A 72 -10.04 -1.64 1.61
CA MET A 72 -10.26 -2.26 0.30
C MET A 72 -8.95 -2.72 -0.34
N LEU A 73 -8.08 -1.81 -0.77
CA LEU A 73 -6.89 -2.15 -1.58
C LEU A 73 -5.87 -2.97 -0.78
N LEU A 74 -5.49 -2.50 0.42
CA LEU A 74 -4.55 -3.26 1.27
C LEU A 74 -5.12 -4.63 1.66
N THR A 75 -6.43 -4.73 1.90
CA THR A 75 -7.08 -6.01 2.22
C THR A 75 -7.06 -6.95 1.02
N ALA A 76 -7.35 -6.45 -0.19
CA ALA A 76 -7.30 -7.22 -1.42
C ALA A 76 -5.89 -7.74 -1.75
N GLU A 77 -4.87 -6.90 -1.59
CA GLU A 77 -3.46 -7.31 -1.74
C GLU A 77 -3.10 -8.45 -0.78
N LEU A 78 -3.48 -8.34 0.49
CA LEU A 78 -3.25 -9.39 1.48
C LEU A 78 -4.06 -10.66 1.18
N TYR A 79 -5.30 -10.52 0.69
CA TYR A 79 -6.14 -11.64 0.31
C TYR A 79 -5.49 -12.41 -0.84
N LEU A 80 -5.10 -11.74 -1.93
CA LEU A 80 -4.46 -12.39 -3.06
C LEU A 80 -3.13 -13.04 -2.70
N GLN A 81 -2.30 -12.38 -1.91
CA GLN A 81 -1.00 -12.96 -1.54
C GLN A 81 -1.14 -14.20 -0.63
N TRP A 82 -2.10 -14.22 0.30
CA TRP A 82 -2.11 -15.21 1.38
C TRP A 82 -3.34 -16.14 1.42
N CYS A 83 -4.40 -15.83 0.67
CA CYS A 83 -5.64 -16.59 0.64
C CYS A 83 -5.92 -17.22 -0.73
N ASP A 84 -5.43 -16.63 -1.83
CA ASP A 84 -5.45 -17.29 -3.13
C ASP A 84 -4.41 -18.43 -3.16
N GLU A 85 -4.88 -19.67 -3.21
CA GLU A 85 -4.01 -20.85 -3.05
C GLU A 85 -2.98 -20.99 -4.17
N ALA A 86 -3.32 -20.56 -5.41
CA ALA A 86 -2.38 -20.56 -6.53
C ALA A 86 -1.23 -19.58 -6.27
N THR A 87 -1.54 -18.32 -5.96
CA THR A 87 -0.55 -17.29 -5.60
C THR A 87 0.30 -17.71 -4.40
N VAL A 88 -0.32 -18.32 -3.37
CA VAL A 88 0.40 -18.79 -2.18
C VAL A 88 1.44 -19.84 -2.54
N GLY A 89 1.03 -20.87 -3.29
CA GLY A 89 1.86 -22.03 -3.62
C GLY A 89 2.98 -21.70 -4.60
N GLU A 90 2.69 -20.86 -5.60
CA GLU A 90 3.64 -20.56 -6.68
C GLU A 90 4.56 -19.39 -6.36
N ILE A 91 4.09 -18.39 -5.61
CA ILE A 91 4.79 -17.11 -5.47
C ILE A 91 5.05 -16.76 -4.01
N THR A 92 4.01 -16.65 -3.18
CA THR A 92 4.10 -15.96 -1.88
C THR A 92 5.03 -16.68 -0.91
N TYR A 93 4.93 -18.01 -0.80
CA TYR A 93 5.77 -18.77 0.12
C TYR A 93 7.25 -18.67 -0.23
N ALA A 94 7.59 -18.83 -1.51
CA ALA A 94 8.96 -18.70 -1.98
C ALA A 94 9.49 -17.27 -1.75
N ARG A 95 8.70 -16.24 -2.13
CA ARG A 95 9.07 -14.83 -2.00
C ARG A 95 9.30 -14.45 -0.53
N TYR A 96 8.34 -14.74 0.35
CA TYR A 96 8.42 -14.39 1.78
C TYR A 96 9.47 -15.21 2.53
N GLY A 97 9.62 -16.49 2.19
CA GLY A 97 10.57 -17.40 2.84
C GLY A 97 12.02 -17.24 2.38
N SER A 98 12.26 -16.69 1.19
CA SER A 98 13.60 -16.58 0.57
C SER A 98 14.71 -16.01 1.46
N PRO A 99 14.48 -15.06 2.38
CA PRO A 99 15.56 -14.52 3.20
C PRO A 99 15.95 -15.41 4.39
N TYR A 100 15.24 -16.50 4.66
CA TYR A 100 15.39 -17.31 5.85
C TYR A 100 15.87 -18.74 5.51
N PRO A 101 16.70 -19.36 6.36
CA PRO A 101 17.11 -20.75 6.17
C PRO A 101 15.96 -21.71 6.49
N TRP A 102 16.05 -22.93 5.97
CA TRP A 102 15.21 -24.04 6.40
C TRP A 102 15.52 -24.41 7.86
N PRO A 103 14.52 -24.72 8.72
CA PRO A 103 13.08 -24.78 8.43
C PRO A 103 12.32 -23.46 8.70
N LEU A 104 13.03 -22.41 9.11
CA LEU A 104 12.43 -21.15 9.55
C LEU A 104 11.60 -20.49 8.46
N ASN A 105 12.07 -20.51 7.20
CA ASN A 105 11.33 -19.99 6.04
C ASN A 105 9.88 -20.50 5.96
N HIS A 106 9.67 -21.81 6.10
CA HIS A 106 8.33 -22.42 6.03
C HIS A 106 7.50 -22.10 7.26
N ILE A 107 8.11 -22.13 8.45
CA ILE A 107 7.41 -21.82 9.71
C ILE A 107 6.89 -20.37 9.67
N LEU A 108 7.72 -19.41 9.25
CA LEU A 108 7.33 -18.01 9.20
C LEU A 108 6.25 -17.75 8.13
N ALA A 109 6.40 -18.33 6.93
CA ALA A 109 5.40 -18.21 5.88
C ALA A 109 4.04 -18.77 6.34
N TYR A 110 4.02 -19.95 6.95
CA TYR A 110 2.80 -20.55 7.50
C TYR A 110 2.16 -19.70 8.60
N GLN A 111 2.96 -19.19 9.55
CA GLN A 111 2.47 -18.29 10.59
C GLN A 111 1.86 -17.01 10.01
N LYS A 112 2.49 -16.42 8.98
CA LYS A 112 1.98 -15.23 8.29
C LYS A 112 0.68 -15.54 7.57
N GLN A 113 0.60 -16.62 6.81
CA GLN A 113 -0.63 -17.06 6.13
C GLN A 113 -1.77 -17.25 7.13
N TRP A 114 -1.51 -17.94 8.24
CA TRP A 114 -2.50 -18.18 9.28
C TRP A 114 -3.03 -16.88 9.89
N LYS A 115 -2.13 -15.92 10.20
CA LYS A 115 -2.52 -14.58 10.70
C LYS A 115 -3.39 -13.84 9.69
N VAL A 116 -3.04 -13.86 8.41
CA VAL A 116 -3.81 -13.18 7.36
C VAL A 116 -5.18 -13.84 7.17
N LYS A 117 -5.25 -15.18 7.05
CA LYS A 117 -6.54 -15.91 6.96
C LYS A 117 -7.45 -15.64 8.16
N ARG A 118 -6.88 -15.54 9.38
CA ARG A 118 -7.64 -15.15 10.58
C ARG A 118 -8.15 -13.71 10.50
N LYS A 119 -7.33 -12.76 10.03
CA LYS A 119 -7.76 -11.38 9.77
C LYS A 119 -8.91 -11.35 8.77
N MET A 120 -8.79 -12.05 7.64
CA MET A 120 -9.83 -12.11 6.61
C MET A 120 -11.16 -12.64 7.17
N LYS A 121 -11.12 -13.71 7.98
CA LYS A 121 -12.32 -14.19 8.68
C LYS A 121 -12.95 -13.13 9.59
N ALA A 122 -12.14 -12.40 10.36
CA ALA A 122 -12.64 -11.40 11.30
C ALA A 122 -13.33 -10.20 10.62
N ILE A 123 -12.89 -9.84 9.41
CA ILE A 123 -13.47 -8.72 8.63
C ILE A 123 -14.51 -9.17 7.60
N GLY A 124 -14.94 -10.44 7.63
CA GLY A 124 -15.95 -10.97 6.72
C GLY A 124 -15.46 -11.34 5.31
N TRP A 125 -14.14 -11.33 5.08
CA TRP A 125 -13.52 -11.71 3.80
C TRP A 125 -13.11 -13.18 3.73
N GLY A 126 -13.20 -13.93 4.83
CA GLY A 126 -12.68 -15.30 4.92
C GLY A 126 -13.33 -16.30 3.96
N ASN A 127 -14.53 -15.99 3.44
CA ASN A 127 -15.27 -16.84 2.50
C ASN A 127 -15.56 -16.13 1.16
N LYS A 128 -14.95 -14.96 0.91
CA LYS A 128 -15.14 -14.27 -0.36
C LYS A 128 -14.52 -15.08 -1.50
N THR A 129 -15.11 -15.03 -2.68
CA THR A 129 -14.46 -15.51 -3.91
C THR A 129 -13.50 -14.45 -4.45
N LEU A 130 -12.62 -14.84 -5.37
CA LEU A 130 -11.77 -13.88 -6.08
C LEU A 130 -12.61 -12.81 -6.78
N ASP A 131 -13.67 -13.19 -7.48
CA ASP A 131 -14.58 -12.26 -8.16
C ASP A 131 -15.17 -11.19 -7.23
N GLN A 132 -15.58 -11.59 -6.02
CA GLN A 132 -16.12 -10.66 -5.01
C GLN A 132 -15.07 -9.67 -4.53
N VAL A 133 -13.82 -10.14 -4.34
CA VAL A 133 -12.70 -9.26 -3.99
C VAL A 133 -12.39 -8.29 -5.12
N LEU A 134 -12.41 -8.75 -6.37
CA LEU A 134 -12.21 -7.90 -7.55
C LEU A 134 -13.32 -6.86 -7.72
N GLU A 135 -14.56 -7.19 -7.34
CA GLU A 135 -15.68 -6.26 -7.31
C GLU A 135 -15.49 -5.17 -6.23
N ASP A 136 -15.07 -5.54 -5.02
CA ASP A 136 -14.76 -4.55 -3.96
C ASP A 136 -13.65 -3.58 -4.40
N VAL A 137 -12.61 -4.10 -5.08
CA VAL A 137 -11.50 -3.29 -5.61
C VAL A 137 -11.98 -2.37 -6.71
N ASP A 138 -12.82 -2.86 -7.63
CA ASP A 138 -13.40 -2.06 -8.70
C ASP A 138 -14.22 -0.89 -8.13
N GLN A 139 -15.07 -1.14 -7.13
CA GLN A 139 -15.84 -0.10 -6.44
C GLN A 139 -14.93 0.92 -5.74
N CYS A 140 -13.84 0.47 -5.12
CA CYS A 140 -12.85 1.36 -4.51
C CYS A 140 -12.17 2.24 -5.56
N CYS A 141 -11.71 1.65 -6.67
CA CYS A 141 -11.11 2.36 -7.79
C CYS A 141 -12.09 3.36 -8.41
N GLN A 142 -13.36 3.01 -8.54
CA GLN A 142 -14.41 3.92 -9.00
C GLN A 142 -14.54 5.14 -8.08
N ALA A 143 -14.64 4.93 -6.76
CA ALA A 143 -14.75 6.01 -5.79
C ALA A 143 -13.51 6.93 -5.80
N LEU A 144 -12.31 6.35 -5.90
CA LEU A 144 -11.07 7.11 -6.02
C LEU A 144 -11.00 7.89 -7.34
N SER A 145 -11.38 7.25 -8.45
CA SER A 145 -11.40 7.88 -9.78
C SER A 145 -12.37 9.06 -9.81
N GLN A 146 -13.58 8.91 -9.24
CA GLN A 146 -14.55 10.00 -9.10
C GLN A 146 -14.02 11.13 -8.23
N ARG A 147 -13.39 10.81 -7.10
CA ARG A 147 -12.83 11.81 -6.19
C ARG A 147 -11.67 12.58 -6.81
N LEU A 148 -10.80 11.92 -7.57
CA LEU A 148 -9.71 12.55 -8.30
C LEU A 148 -10.23 13.41 -9.45
N GLY A 149 -11.24 12.92 -10.19
CA GLY A 149 -11.79 13.60 -11.36
C GLY A 149 -10.70 13.90 -12.39
N THR A 150 -10.59 15.18 -12.77
CA THR A 150 -9.57 15.69 -13.71
C THR A 150 -8.38 16.35 -13.00
N GLN A 151 -8.34 16.30 -11.67
CA GLN A 151 -7.35 17.02 -10.88
C GLN A 151 -6.01 16.28 -10.83
N PRO A 152 -4.88 16.99 -10.66
CA PRO A 152 -3.58 16.34 -10.59
C PRO A 152 -3.40 15.52 -9.30
N TYR A 153 -4.05 15.94 -8.22
CA TYR A 153 -4.02 15.36 -6.87
C TYR A 153 -5.43 15.37 -6.28
N PHE A 154 -5.68 14.53 -5.28
CA PHE A 154 -7.01 14.39 -4.66
C PHE A 154 -7.54 15.71 -4.06
N PHE A 155 -6.68 16.60 -3.57
CA PHE A 155 -7.08 17.93 -3.07
C PHE A 155 -6.49 19.09 -3.89
N ASN A 156 -6.39 18.89 -5.22
CA ASN A 156 -6.17 19.88 -6.28
C ASN A 156 -4.78 20.50 -6.41
N LYS A 157 -4.20 21.06 -5.34
CA LYS A 157 -3.01 21.94 -5.47
C LYS A 157 -1.69 21.23 -5.21
N GLN A 158 -1.63 20.49 -4.11
CA GLN A 158 -0.43 19.82 -3.64
C GLN A 158 -0.78 18.40 -3.24
N PRO A 159 0.15 17.44 -3.37
CA PRO A 159 -0.09 16.09 -2.90
C PRO A 159 -0.19 16.09 -1.37
N THR A 160 -1.10 15.26 -0.89
CA THR A 160 -1.40 15.02 0.51
C THR A 160 -0.94 13.62 0.92
N GLU A 161 -1.13 13.26 2.19
CA GLU A 161 -0.90 11.90 2.67
C GLU A 161 -1.79 10.87 1.94
N LEU A 162 -2.98 11.28 1.50
CA LEU A 162 -3.87 10.41 0.70
C LEU A 162 -3.24 10.10 -0.67
N ASP A 163 -2.66 11.08 -1.34
CA ASP A 163 -2.02 10.88 -2.64
C ASP A 163 -0.86 9.88 -2.53
N ALA A 164 -0.04 10.00 -1.47
CA ALA A 164 1.04 9.06 -1.19
C ALA A 164 0.53 7.63 -0.94
N LEU A 165 -0.54 7.48 -0.16
CA LEU A 165 -1.12 6.18 0.18
C LEU A 165 -1.75 5.52 -1.06
N VAL A 166 -2.58 6.25 -1.81
CA VAL A 166 -3.22 5.75 -3.03
C VAL A 166 -2.17 5.35 -4.06
N PHE A 167 -1.17 6.20 -4.29
CA PHE A 167 -0.07 5.85 -5.19
C PHE A 167 0.63 4.56 -4.78
N GLY A 168 0.98 4.40 -3.49
CA GLY A 168 1.67 3.21 -3.00
C GLY A 168 0.90 1.92 -3.29
N HIS A 169 -0.42 1.92 -3.03
CA HIS A 169 -1.27 0.76 -3.30
C HIS A 169 -1.47 0.50 -4.79
N LEU A 170 -1.86 1.52 -5.57
CA LEU A 170 -2.07 1.36 -7.01
C LEU A 170 -0.79 0.93 -7.72
N TYR A 171 0.35 1.53 -7.39
CA TYR A 171 1.64 1.16 -7.94
C TYR A 171 2.01 -0.29 -7.60
N THR A 172 1.78 -0.71 -6.35
CA THR A 172 2.02 -2.09 -5.92
C THR A 172 1.14 -3.06 -6.71
N ILE A 173 -0.16 -2.76 -6.86
CA ILE A 173 -1.09 -3.60 -7.63
C ILE A 173 -0.67 -3.71 -9.10
N LEU A 174 -0.22 -2.60 -9.70
CA LEU A 174 0.16 -2.56 -11.12
C LEU A 174 1.51 -3.23 -11.41
N THR A 175 2.41 -3.34 -10.43
CA THR A 175 3.80 -3.81 -10.64
C THR A 175 4.11 -5.15 -9.97
N THR A 176 3.27 -5.61 -9.03
CA THR A 176 3.49 -6.89 -8.34
C THR A 176 3.11 -8.05 -9.25
N GLN A 177 4.07 -8.95 -9.49
CA GLN A 177 3.81 -10.21 -10.16
C GLN A 177 2.98 -11.14 -9.27
N LEU A 178 1.83 -11.57 -9.79
CA LEU A 178 0.91 -12.57 -9.24
C LEU A 178 0.72 -13.70 -10.28
N THR A 179 -0.08 -14.72 -9.96
CA THR A 179 -0.39 -15.81 -10.90
C THR A 179 -1.41 -15.42 -11.97
N ASN A 180 -2.16 -14.33 -11.75
CA ASN A 180 -3.03 -13.70 -12.72
C ASN A 180 -2.96 -12.18 -12.61
N ASP A 181 -3.39 -11.49 -13.66
CA ASP A 181 -3.34 -10.03 -13.75
C ASP A 181 -4.69 -9.36 -13.43
N GLU A 182 -5.72 -10.11 -13.02
CA GLU A 182 -7.10 -9.65 -12.90
C GLU A 182 -7.26 -8.42 -12.00
N LEU A 183 -6.52 -8.40 -10.88
CA LEU A 183 -6.49 -7.24 -9.97
C LEU A 183 -5.92 -6.00 -10.66
N SER A 184 -4.82 -6.15 -11.39
CA SER A 184 -4.19 -5.04 -12.11
C SER A 184 -5.10 -4.53 -13.24
N GLU A 185 -5.84 -5.43 -13.91
CA GLU A 185 -6.80 -5.07 -14.95
C GLU A 185 -7.95 -4.22 -14.40
N LYS A 186 -8.43 -4.49 -13.18
CA LYS A 186 -9.41 -3.60 -12.52
C LYS A 186 -8.89 -2.17 -12.39
N VAL A 187 -7.64 -1.99 -11.99
CA VAL A 187 -7.02 -0.65 -11.89
C VAL A 187 -6.83 -0.01 -13.27
N LYS A 188 -6.42 -0.78 -14.27
CA LYS A 188 -6.16 -0.28 -15.63
C LYS A 188 -7.39 0.28 -16.34
N ASN A 189 -8.60 -0.13 -15.94
CA ASN A 189 -9.85 0.45 -16.44
C ASN A 189 -10.03 1.94 -16.08
N TYR A 190 -9.27 2.47 -15.12
CA TYR A 190 -9.38 3.86 -14.66
C TYR A 190 -8.18 4.69 -15.14
N SER A 191 -8.29 5.23 -16.36
CA SER A 191 -7.20 5.97 -17.03
C SER A 191 -6.70 7.19 -16.25
N ASN A 192 -7.56 7.88 -15.50
CA ASN A 192 -7.16 9.01 -14.66
C ASN A 192 -6.31 8.58 -13.45
N LEU A 193 -6.58 7.40 -12.87
CA LEU A 193 -5.76 6.82 -11.82
C LEU A 193 -4.39 6.37 -12.35
N LEU A 194 -4.35 5.82 -13.57
CA LEU A 194 -3.07 5.51 -14.24
C LEU A 194 -2.25 6.77 -14.50
N ALA A 195 -2.88 7.84 -15.01
CA ALA A 195 -2.23 9.13 -15.23
C ALA A 195 -1.73 9.75 -13.93
N PHE A 196 -2.49 9.60 -12.84
CA PHE A 196 -2.08 9.99 -11.50
C PHE A 196 -0.83 9.23 -11.02
N CYS A 197 -0.79 7.91 -11.19
CA CYS A 197 0.35 7.10 -10.79
C CYS A 197 1.62 7.51 -11.55
N ARG A 198 1.52 7.61 -12.88
CA ARG A 198 2.65 8.05 -13.74
C ARG A 198 3.17 9.43 -13.34
N ARG A 199 2.29 10.37 -13.02
CA ARG A 199 2.68 11.72 -12.58
C ARG A 199 3.46 11.69 -11.26
N ILE A 200 3.02 10.90 -10.29
CA ILE A 200 3.74 10.77 -9.01
C ILE A 200 5.08 10.06 -9.20
N GLU A 201 5.12 8.98 -9.99
CA GLU A 201 6.35 8.26 -10.32
C GLU A 201 7.39 9.20 -10.95
N HIS A 202 6.98 9.95 -11.98
CA HIS A 202 7.84 10.92 -12.67
C HIS A 202 8.38 12.00 -11.72
N HIS A 203 7.50 12.62 -10.92
CA HIS A 203 7.88 13.77 -10.11
C HIS A 203 8.68 13.42 -8.84
N TYR A 204 8.55 12.20 -8.31
CA TYR A 204 9.15 11.83 -7.02
C TYR A 204 10.15 10.68 -7.08
N PHE A 205 10.23 9.94 -8.19
CA PHE A 205 11.02 8.70 -8.25
C PHE A 205 11.92 8.58 -9.49
N GLU A 206 11.66 9.26 -10.61
CA GLU A 206 12.50 9.13 -11.82
C GLU A 206 13.91 9.74 -11.70
N ASP A 207 14.12 10.76 -10.86
CA ASP A 207 15.44 11.35 -10.59
C ASP A 207 16.27 10.56 -9.55
N HIS A 208 15.70 9.49 -8.96
CA HIS A 208 16.36 8.64 -7.98
C HIS A 208 16.68 7.27 -8.59
N GLY A 209 17.57 7.26 -9.59
CA GLY A 209 17.93 6.07 -10.33
C GLY A 209 18.39 4.90 -9.44
N SER A 210 17.53 3.88 -9.30
CA SER A 210 17.83 2.45 -9.39
C SER A 210 16.57 1.63 -9.09
N SER A 211 16.13 0.83 -10.07
CA SER A 211 15.25 -0.34 -9.91
C SER A 211 13.76 -0.09 -9.63
N SER A 212 13.05 0.60 -10.54
CA SER A 212 11.59 0.57 -10.59
C SER A 212 11.10 -0.02 -11.92
N VAL A 213 10.19 -1.00 -11.83
CA VAL A 213 9.48 -1.59 -12.97
C VAL A 213 8.62 -0.50 -13.59
N ARG A 214 8.94 -0.11 -14.82
CA ARG A 214 8.20 0.94 -15.53
C ARG A 214 6.77 0.50 -15.76
N LEU A 215 5.81 1.36 -15.46
CA LEU A 215 4.43 1.22 -15.89
C LEU A 215 4.37 1.38 -17.42
N SER A 216 4.55 0.29 -18.17
CA SER A 216 4.31 0.24 -19.62
C SER A 216 2.82 0.39 -19.91
#